data_AF-A0A172TD18-F1
#
_entry.id   AF-A0A172TD18-F1
#
_cell.length_a   1.000
_cell.length_b   1.000
_cell.length_c   1.000
_cell.angle_alpha   90.00
_cell.angle_beta   90.00
_cell.angle_gamma   90.00
#
_symmetry.space_group_name_H-M   'P 1'
#
loop_
_entity.id
_entity.type
_entity.pdbx_description
1 polymer ?
#
loop_
_entity_poly.entity_id
_entity_poly.type
_entity_poly.pdbx_seq_one_letter_code
_entity_poly.pdbx_strand_id
1 'polypeptide(L)'
;MPRGVIARLTMDTSAVTWRGRAMRYVLIYLMLALVLVGLRYATQDVRVNLRATTDREAELLTVRDGLEVQVQALTTPQRVREWAFAQSMRRFAEAEPKVTADIPLVPLPAGLPPSPPDASPPSSTPAPVSQTRLEVRTQWK
;
A
#
# COMPACT_ATOMS: atom_id res chain seq x y z
N MET A 1 5.14 -78.78 25.47
CA MET A 1 6.26 -77.96 24.96
C MET A 1 6.04 -77.69 23.46
N PRO A 2 5.56 -76.51 23.05
CA PRO A 2 5.43 -76.18 21.64
C PRO A 2 6.77 -75.66 21.08
N ARG A 3 7.25 -76.27 19.99
CA ARG A 3 8.41 -75.81 19.23
C ARG A 3 8.02 -74.53 18.47
N GLY A 4 8.65 -73.42 18.82
CA GLY A 4 8.52 -72.17 18.07
C GLY A 4 9.03 -72.35 16.65
N VAL A 5 8.12 -72.31 15.68
CA VAL A 5 8.45 -72.19 14.26
C VAL A 5 8.92 -70.76 14.05
N ILE A 6 10.23 -70.55 14.09
CA ILE A 6 10.83 -69.29 13.64
C ILE A 6 10.63 -69.25 12.13
N ALA A 7 9.61 -68.53 11.69
CA ALA A 7 9.42 -68.19 10.29
C ALA A 7 10.66 -67.43 9.81
N ARG A 8 11.57 -68.14 9.12
CA ARG A 8 12.67 -67.48 8.43
C ARG A 8 12.04 -66.64 7.32
N LEU A 9 12.01 -65.33 7.53
CA LEU A 9 11.74 -64.35 6.49
C LEU A 9 12.84 -64.50 5.43
N THR A 10 12.62 -65.37 4.46
CA THR A 10 13.47 -65.48 3.28
C THR A 10 13.31 -64.19 2.48
N MET A 11 14.20 -63.23 2.71
CA MET A 11 14.28 -62.03 1.89
C MET A 11 14.75 -62.44 0.50
N ASP A 12 13.84 -62.38 -0.47
CA ASP A 12 14.19 -62.53 -1.88
C ASP A 12 15.13 -61.39 -2.31
N THR A 13 16.42 -61.72 -2.36
CA THR A 13 17.53 -60.84 -2.75
C THR A 13 17.90 -61.02 -4.22
N SER A 14 16.97 -61.47 -5.05
CA SER A 14 17.19 -61.60 -6.48
C SER A 14 17.58 -60.25 -7.11
N ALA A 15 18.42 -60.28 -8.14
CA ALA A 15 18.93 -59.06 -8.78
C ALA A 15 17.80 -58.14 -9.29
N VAL A 16 16.66 -58.73 -9.67
CA VAL A 16 15.48 -58.00 -10.15
C VAL A 16 14.83 -57.18 -9.02
N THR A 17 14.65 -57.76 -7.81
CA THR A 17 14.05 -57.05 -6.67
C THR A 17 14.98 -55.95 -6.15
N TRP A 18 16.30 -56.19 -6.15
CA TRP A 18 17.30 -55.19 -5.80
C TRP A 18 17.35 -54.02 -6.78
N ARG A 19 17.33 -54.30 -8.09
CA ARG A 19 17.35 -53.27 -9.13
C ARG A 19 16.09 -52.40 -9.06
N GLY A 20 14.92 -52.99 -8.84
CA GLY A 20 13.67 -52.24 -8.68
C GLY A 20 13.68 -51.32 -7.44
N ARG A 21 14.20 -51.79 -6.30
CA ARG A 21 14.37 -50.96 -5.09
C ARG A 21 15.38 -49.84 -5.30
N ALA A 22 16.53 -50.14 -5.91
CA ALA A 22 17.55 -49.14 -6.22
C ALA A 22 17.00 -48.04 -7.13
N MET A 23 16.27 -48.38 -8.19
CA MET A 23 15.64 -47.39 -9.07
C MET A 23 14.62 -46.52 -8.34
N ARG A 24 13.80 -47.10 -7.47
CA ARG A 24 12.86 -46.33 -6.64
C ARG A 24 13.59 -45.33 -5.74
N TYR A 25 14.63 -45.77 -5.05
CA TYR A 25 15.40 -44.87 -4.18
C TYR A 25 16.10 -43.78 -4.97
N VAL A 26 16.73 -44.11 -6.11
CA VAL A 26 17.36 -43.11 -6.99
C VAL A 26 16.35 -42.08 -7.45
N LEU A 27 15.17 -42.51 -7.91
CA LEU A 27 14.11 -41.58 -8.32
C LEU A 27 13.64 -40.69 -7.16
N ILE A 28 13.47 -41.25 -5.96
CA ILE A 28 13.08 -40.48 -4.77
C ILE A 28 14.14 -39.42 -4.45
N TYR A 29 15.42 -39.81 -4.42
CA TYR A 29 16.50 -38.87 -4.13
C TYR A 29 16.66 -37.81 -5.22
N LEU A 30 16.44 -38.17 -6.49
CA LEU A 30 16.49 -37.23 -7.61
C LEU A 30 15.33 -36.22 -7.53
N MET A 31 14.11 -36.69 -7.21
CA MET A 31 12.97 -35.82 -6.92
C MET A 31 13.25 -34.90 -5.73
N LEU A 32 13.79 -35.44 -4.64
CA LEU A 32 14.13 -34.67 -3.45
C LEU A 32 15.17 -33.59 -3.79
N ALA A 33 16.22 -33.94 -4.53
CA ALA A 33 17.24 -32.99 -4.98
C ALA A 33 16.62 -31.88 -5.86
N LEU A 34 15.75 -32.22 -6.81
CA LEU A 34 15.02 -31.24 -7.63
C LEU A 34 14.17 -30.30 -6.79
N VAL A 35 13.44 -30.82 -5.80
CA VAL A 35 12.63 -30.01 -4.88
C VAL A 35 13.52 -29.06 -4.07
N LEU A 36 14.63 -29.55 -3.52
CA LEU A 36 15.57 -28.71 -2.76
C LEU A 36 16.19 -27.62 -3.63
N VAL A 37 16.60 -27.94 -4.86
CA VAL A 37 17.17 -26.97 -5.80
C VAL A 37 16.11 -25.96 -6.24
N GLY A 38 14.90 -26.42 -6.56
CA GLY A 38 13.78 -25.56 -6.92
C GLY A 38 13.40 -24.60 -5.79
N LEU A 39 13.34 -25.09 -4.55
CA LEU A 39 13.07 -24.28 -3.37
C LEU A 39 14.21 -23.28 -3.11
N ARG A 40 15.46 -23.71 -3.29
CA ARG A 40 16.63 -22.84 -3.18
C ARG A 40 16.60 -21.71 -4.20
N TYR A 41 16.24 -22.02 -5.44
CA TYR A 41 16.11 -21.04 -6.52
C TYR A 41 14.96 -20.05 -6.22
N ALA A 42 13.78 -20.56 -5.86
CA ALA A 42 12.61 -19.74 -5.53
C ALA A 42 12.86 -18.77 -4.35
N THR A 43 13.65 -19.19 -3.35
CA THR A 43 13.98 -18.34 -2.20
C THR A 43 15.14 -17.38 -2.44
N GLN A 44 15.89 -17.54 -3.54
CA GLN A 44 17.01 -16.66 -3.89
C GLN A 44 16.49 -15.28 -4.36
N ASP A 45 15.43 -15.27 -5.16
CA ASP A 45 14.86 -14.04 -5.71
C ASP A 45 14.10 -13.20 -4.67
N VAL A 46 13.55 -13.82 -3.63
CA VAL A 46 12.80 -13.11 -2.58
C VAL A 46 13.64 -12.02 -1.92
N ARG A 47 14.91 -12.31 -1.61
CA ARG A 47 15.82 -11.34 -0.98
C ARG A 47 16.19 -10.18 -1.89
N VAL A 48 16.33 -10.44 -3.19
CA VAL A 48 16.65 -9.41 -4.18
C VAL A 48 15.44 -8.51 -4.41
N ASN A 49 14.25 -9.10 -4.51
CA ASN A 49 13.01 -8.37 -4.75
C ASN A 49 12.64 -7.47 -3.56
N LEU A 50 12.82 -7.96 -2.32
CA LEU A 50 12.64 -7.16 -1.10
C LEU A 50 13.55 -5.92 -1.07
N ARG A 51 14.82 -6.07 -1.47
CA ARG A 51 15.73 -4.91 -1.56
C ARG A 51 15.27 -3.92 -2.62
N ALA A 52 14.93 -4.41 -3.81
CA ALA A 52 14.44 -3.56 -4.90
C ALA A 52 13.14 -2.82 -4.54
N THR A 53 12.25 -3.42 -3.75
CA THR A 53 11.05 -2.73 -3.25
C THR A 53 11.38 -1.69 -2.20
N THR A 54 12.27 -1.99 -1.25
CA THR A 54 12.71 -1.02 -0.24
C THR A 54 13.44 0.17 -0.85
N ASP A 55 14.27 -0.05 -1.86
CA ASP A 55 14.99 1.03 -2.56
C ASP A 55 14.01 1.98 -3.26
N ARG A 56 12.95 1.44 -3.88
CA ARG A 56 11.87 2.23 -4.50
C ARG A 56 11.05 3.00 -3.48
N GLU A 57 10.74 2.38 -2.33
CA GLU A 57 10.02 3.06 -1.24
C GLU A 57 10.84 4.24 -0.72
N ALA A 58 12.16 4.06 -0.53
CA ALA A 58 13.06 5.13 -0.12
C ALA A 58 13.08 6.27 -1.15
N GLU A 59 13.20 5.96 -2.44
CA GLU A 59 13.16 6.95 -3.52
C GLU A 59 11.86 7.75 -3.49
N LEU A 60 10.70 7.08 -3.41
CA LEU A 60 9.40 7.74 -3.37
C LEU A 60 9.23 8.65 -2.13
N LEU A 61 9.75 8.23 -0.98
CA LEU A 61 9.75 9.06 0.23
C LEU A 61 10.59 10.33 0.04
N THR A 62 11.78 10.22 -0.57
CA THR A 62 12.60 11.41 -0.84
C THR A 62 11.91 12.40 -1.78
N VAL A 63 11.22 11.88 -2.82
CA VAL A 63 10.45 12.71 -3.74
C VAL A 63 9.30 13.39 -3.01
N ARG A 64 8.53 12.65 -2.21
CA ARG A 64 7.44 13.20 -1.39
C ARG A 64 7.92 14.34 -0.51
N ASP A 65 9.01 14.12 0.24
CA ASP A 65 9.53 15.11 1.18
C ASP A 65 10.04 16.36 0.44
N GLY A 66 10.68 16.17 -0.72
CA GLY A 66 11.07 17.27 -1.60
C GLY A 66 9.88 18.07 -2.15
N LEU A 67 8.77 17.40 -2.49
CA LEU A 67 7.53 18.07 -2.90
C LEU A 67 6.88 18.82 -1.74
N GLU A 68 6.87 18.25 -0.54
CA GLU A 68 6.31 18.89 0.65
C GLU A 68 7.05 20.19 0.97
N VAL A 69 8.39 20.17 0.95
CA VAL A 69 9.21 21.37 1.14
C VAL A 69 8.92 22.42 0.05
N GLN A 70 8.77 22.01 -1.20
CA GLN A 70 8.41 22.93 -2.29
C GLN A 70 7.03 23.55 -2.10
N VAL A 71 6.03 22.75 -1.73
CA VAL A 71 4.68 23.24 -1.42
C VAL A 71 4.74 24.22 -0.26
N GLN A 72 5.43 23.90 0.83
CA GLN A 72 5.59 24.83 1.95
C GLN A 72 6.27 26.14 1.53
N ALA A 73 7.31 26.07 0.69
CA ALA A 73 7.99 27.25 0.16
C ALA A 73 7.08 28.10 -0.75
N LEU A 74 6.18 27.48 -1.51
CA LEU A 74 5.20 28.15 -2.38
C LEU A 74 4.00 28.71 -1.60
N THR A 75 3.59 28.03 -0.52
CA THR A 75 2.38 28.34 0.27
C THR A 75 2.70 29.30 1.43
N THR A 76 3.96 29.69 1.60
CA THR A 76 4.35 30.72 2.57
C THR A 76 3.51 31.98 2.34
N PRO A 77 2.87 32.56 3.38
CA PRO A 77 1.87 33.62 3.20
C PRO A 77 2.43 34.90 2.55
N GLN A 78 3.75 35.12 2.59
CA GLN A 78 4.39 36.19 1.81
C GLN A 78 4.39 35.89 0.31
N ARG A 79 4.86 34.71 -0.11
CA ARG A 79 4.85 34.24 -1.51
C ARG A 79 3.45 34.24 -2.12
N VAL A 80 2.46 33.76 -1.38
CA VAL A 80 1.05 33.76 -1.83
C VAL A 80 0.55 35.19 -2.03
N ARG A 81 0.93 36.12 -1.14
CA ARG A 81 0.60 37.54 -1.29
C ARG A 81 1.29 38.17 -2.51
N GLU A 82 2.59 37.94 -2.68
CA GLU A 82 3.37 38.43 -3.82
C GLU A 82 2.83 37.93 -5.16
N TRP A 83 2.52 36.63 -5.25
CA TRP A 83 1.81 36.05 -6.39
C TRP A 83 0.46 36.73 -6.61
N ALA A 84 -0.36 36.87 -5.56
CA ALA A 84 -1.67 37.52 -5.69
C ALA A 84 -1.54 38.95 -6.24
N PHE A 85 -0.54 39.73 -5.79
CA PHE A 85 -0.26 41.06 -6.35
C PHE A 85 0.21 41.02 -7.81
N ALA A 86 1.08 40.07 -8.17
CA ALA A 86 1.51 39.89 -9.56
C ALA A 86 0.33 39.52 -10.49
N GLN A 87 -0.66 38.78 -9.97
CA GLN A 87 -1.93 38.45 -10.62
C GLN A 87 -2.98 39.56 -10.57
N SER A 88 -2.63 40.79 -10.18
CA SER A 88 -3.53 41.96 -10.06
C SER A 88 -4.65 41.82 -9.01
N MET A 89 -4.54 40.87 -8.08
CA MET A 89 -5.43 40.80 -6.92
C MET A 89 -5.10 41.93 -5.93
N ARG A 90 -6.14 42.64 -5.47
CA ARG A 90 -6.01 43.75 -4.52
C ARG A 90 -6.19 43.26 -3.08
N ARG A 91 -5.57 43.93 -2.10
CA ARG A 91 -5.83 43.63 -0.69
C ARG A 91 -7.29 43.88 -0.38
N PHE A 92 -7.92 42.96 0.35
CA PHE A 92 -9.29 43.15 0.86
C PHE A 92 -9.43 44.43 1.71
N ALA A 93 -8.34 44.92 2.31
CA ALA A 93 -8.32 46.16 3.10
C ALA A 93 -8.24 47.44 2.24
N GLU A 94 -7.80 47.36 0.98
CA GLU A 94 -7.65 48.50 0.06
C GLU A 94 -8.70 48.46 -1.06
N ALA A 95 -9.54 47.41 -1.11
CA ALA A 95 -10.58 47.22 -2.10
C ALA A 95 -11.91 47.86 -1.65
N GLU A 96 -12.03 49.18 -1.79
CA GLU A 96 -13.33 49.82 -1.98
C GLU A 96 -13.63 49.84 -3.49
N PRO A 97 -14.78 49.35 -3.99
CA PRO A 97 -15.92 48.72 -3.33
C PRO A 97 -15.86 47.18 -3.38
N LYS A 98 -16.56 46.53 -2.46
CA LYS A 98 -16.72 45.07 -2.38
C LYS A 98 -17.60 44.56 -3.52
N VAL A 99 -16.98 44.33 -4.68
CA VAL A 99 -17.61 43.67 -5.82
C VAL A 99 -17.62 42.17 -5.55
N THR A 100 -18.80 41.63 -5.27
CA THR A 100 -19.05 40.19 -5.27
C THR A 100 -18.82 39.70 -6.71
N ALA A 101 -17.69 39.06 -6.95
CA ALA A 101 -17.45 38.37 -8.21
C ALA A 101 -18.08 36.98 -8.11
N ASP A 102 -19.05 36.68 -8.99
CA ASP A 102 -19.53 35.33 -9.19
C ASP A 102 -18.38 34.49 -9.76
N ILE A 103 -17.91 33.53 -8.97
CA ILE A 103 -16.90 32.58 -9.41
C ILE A 103 -17.62 31.58 -10.32
N PRO A 104 -17.34 31.54 -11.63
CA PRO A 104 -17.93 30.53 -12.48
C PRO A 104 -17.47 29.15 -11.99
N LEU A 105 -18.44 28.24 -11.86
CA LEU A 105 -18.20 26.87 -11.45
C LEU A 105 -17.25 26.22 -12.47
N VAL A 106 -15.97 26.11 -12.09
CA VAL A 106 -15.00 25.36 -12.88
C VAL A 106 -15.48 23.90 -12.91
N PRO A 107 -15.69 23.29 -14.09
CA PRO A 107 -16.06 21.89 -14.16
C PRO A 107 -14.97 21.07 -13.47
N LEU A 108 -15.36 20.29 -12.45
CA LEU A 108 -14.47 19.33 -11.80
C LEU A 108 -13.89 18.42 -12.91
N PRO A 109 -12.56 18.23 -12.98
CA PRO A 109 -11.98 17.28 -13.93
C PRO A 109 -12.61 15.91 -13.69
N ALA A 110 -13.14 15.30 -14.76
CA ALA A 110 -13.97 14.09 -14.75
C ALA A 110 -13.26 12.80 -14.30
N GLY A 111 -12.17 12.91 -13.53
CA GLY A 111 -11.31 11.81 -13.13
C GLY A 111 -10.96 11.78 -11.64
N LEU A 112 -11.68 12.48 -10.76
CA LEU A 112 -11.52 12.22 -9.33
C LEU A 112 -12.02 10.80 -9.00
N PRO A 113 -11.21 9.95 -8.35
CA PRO A 113 -11.69 8.66 -7.86
C PRO A 113 -12.86 8.88 -6.88
N PRO A 114 -13.91 8.05 -6.91
CA PRO A 114 -15.05 8.21 -6.02
C PRO A 114 -14.58 8.13 -4.57
N SER A 115 -15.00 9.12 -3.77
CA SER A 115 -14.81 9.09 -2.32
C SER A 115 -15.41 7.77 -1.79
N PRO A 116 -14.75 7.10 -0.82
CA PRO A 116 -15.25 5.84 -0.28
C PRO A 116 -16.69 6.00 0.21
N PRO A 117 -17.59 5.02 -0.04
CA PRO A 117 -18.95 5.08 0.46
C PRO A 117 -18.93 5.16 1.99
N ASP A 118 -19.60 6.18 2.51
CA ASP A 118 -19.98 6.28 3.92
C ASP A 118 -20.55 4.94 4.40
N ALA A 119 -19.87 4.35 5.38
CA ALA A 119 -20.43 3.29 6.18
C ALA A 119 -21.59 3.87 7.01
N SER A 120 -22.80 3.75 6.49
CA SER A 120 -24.02 4.01 7.26
C SER A 120 -24.16 2.93 8.36
N PRO A 121 -24.28 3.29 9.65
CA PRO A 121 -25.01 2.46 10.60
C PRO A 121 -26.54 2.64 10.40
N PRO A 122 -27.36 1.60 10.66
CA PRO A 122 -28.79 1.63 10.32
C PRO A 122 -29.62 2.50 11.29
N SER A 123 -30.36 3.43 10.70
CA SER A 123 -31.76 3.81 10.98
C SER A 123 -32.29 3.83 12.43
N SER A 124 -32.48 5.03 13.02
CA SER A 124 -33.77 5.49 13.58
C SER A 124 -33.71 6.88 14.26
N THR A 125 -34.67 7.75 13.91
CA THR A 125 -35.12 8.99 14.59
C THR A 125 -34.40 10.31 14.23
N PRO A 126 -35.13 11.39 13.83
CA PRO A 126 -34.53 12.66 13.46
C PRO A 126 -34.25 13.53 14.69
N ALA A 127 -33.01 13.99 14.85
CA ALA A 127 -32.65 15.10 15.73
C ALA A 127 -32.04 16.23 14.88
N PRO A 128 -32.39 17.50 15.12
CA PRO A 128 -31.94 18.61 14.28
C PRO A 128 -30.43 18.77 14.39
N VAL A 129 -29.75 18.69 13.24
CA VAL A 129 -28.33 19.02 13.13
C VAL A 129 -28.21 20.53 13.31
N SER A 130 -27.98 20.96 14.54
CA SER A 130 -27.59 22.32 14.87
C SER A 130 -26.28 22.63 14.15
N GLN A 131 -26.38 23.30 13.01
CA GLN A 131 -25.24 23.94 12.35
C GLN A 131 -24.60 24.88 13.36
N THR A 132 -23.42 24.51 13.86
CA THR A 132 -22.69 25.33 14.81
C THR A 132 -22.08 26.50 14.04
N ARG A 133 -22.89 27.56 13.89
CA ARG A 133 -22.48 28.87 13.42
C ARG A 133 -21.45 29.42 14.43
N LEU A 134 -20.17 29.35 14.09
CA LEU A 134 -19.10 29.98 14.87
C LEU A 134 -19.14 31.50 14.61
N GLU A 135 -19.87 32.24 15.44
CA GLU A 135 -19.76 33.71 15.51
C GLU A 135 -18.55 34.09 16.35
N VAL A 136 -17.46 34.51 15.69
CA VAL A 136 -16.29 35.09 16.36
C VAL A 136 -16.62 36.55 16.71
N ARG A 137 -17.02 36.80 17.95
CA ARG A 137 -17.14 38.16 18.50
C ARG A 137 -15.75 38.74 18.74
N THR A 138 -15.31 39.65 17.89
CA THR A 138 -14.18 40.53 18.20
C THR A 138 -14.65 41.62 19.16
N GLN A 139 -14.24 41.55 20.44
CA GLN A 139 -14.28 42.72 21.33
C GLN A 139 -12.90 43.37 21.36
N TRP A 140 -12.85 44.66 21.04
CA TRP A 140 -11.70 45.51 21.25
C TRP A 140 -11.87 46.23 22.59
N LYS A 141 -10.77 46.35 23.34
CA LYS A 141 -10.66 47.21 24.53
C LYS A 141 -9.45 48.13 24.35
#